data_AF-A0A961ZEU5-F1
#
_entry.id   AF-A0A961ZEU5-F1
#
_cell.length_a   1.000
_cell.length_b   1.000
_cell.length_c   1.000
_cell.angle_alpha   90.00
_cell.angle_beta   90.00
_cell.angle_gamma   90.00
#
_symmetry.space_group_name_H-M   'P 1'
#
loop_
_entity.id
_entity.type
_entity.pdbx_description
1 polymer ?
#
loop_
_entity_poly.entity_id
_entity_poly.type
_entity_poly.pdbx_seq_one_letter_code
_entity_poly.pdbx_strand_id
1 'polypeptide(L)'
;MSRELLSVEDTATYLKLHPKTVLRFIREGRLPATKVGRAYRISRSDINSLAGRPEEEPETPFARVTSIVDIANVSLDEGQRIVSSLQAALNGPARHDIQLQTAHDVEQHLLKLIIIGAPDNAGALLSLLSKFSKDGSGQP
;
A
#
# COMPACT_ATOMS: atom_id res chain seq x y z
N MET A 1 2.95 -3.70 14.92
CA MET A 1 2.74 -3.42 16.36
C MET A 1 1.35 -3.88 16.75
N SER A 2 1.16 -4.25 18.02
CA SER A 2 -0.09 -4.82 18.55
C SER A 2 -1.29 -3.95 18.21
N ARG A 3 -2.22 -4.47 17.40
CA ARG A 3 -3.54 -3.87 17.22
C ARG A 3 -4.17 -3.81 18.60
N GLU A 4 -4.30 -2.62 19.16
CA GLU A 4 -4.97 -2.46 20.45
C GLU A 4 -6.45 -2.83 20.24
N LEU A 5 -6.83 -3.95 20.85
CA LEU A 5 -8.16 -4.53 20.74
C LEU A 5 -8.99 -4.10 21.95
N LEU A 6 -9.97 -3.25 21.69
CA LEU A 6 -10.86 -2.69 22.69
C LEU A 6 -12.06 -3.61 22.93
N SER A 7 -12.57 -3.60 24.16
CA SER A 7 -13.84 -4.25 24.49
C SER A 7 -15.04 -3.43 23.97
N VAL A 8 -16.24 -4.01 24.10
CA VAL A 8 -17.49 -3.30 23.80
C VAL A 8 -17.65 -2.12 24.75
N GLU A 9 -17.29 -2.30 26.02
CA GLU A 9 -17.37 -1.31 27.08
C GLU A 9 -16.40 -0.15 26.83
N ASP A 10 -15.17 -0.44 26.44
CA ASP A 10 -14.17 0.58 26.09
C ASP A 10 -14.62 1.36 24.85
N THR A 11 -15.14 0.66 23.84
CA THR A 11 -15.66 1.26 22.62
C THR A 11 -16.86 2.17 22.90
N ALA A 12 -17.76 1.72 23.78
CA ALA A 12 -18.92 2.50 24.21
C ALA A 12 -18.49 3.78 24.91
N THR A 13 -17.53 3.67 25.83
CA THR A 13 -16.92 4.83 26.52
C THR A 13 -16.28 5.78 25.51
N TYR A 14 -15.49 5.26 24.58
CA TYR A 14 -14.77 6.06 23.59
C TYR A 14 -15.71 6.83 22.65
N LEU A 15 -16.74 6.17 22.12
CA LEU A 15 -17.71 6.78 21.22
C LEU A 15 -18.79 7.60 21.96
N LYS A 16 -18.77 7.61 23.30
CA LYS A 16 -19.84 8.16 24.16
C LYS A 16 -21.22 7.59 23.81
N LEU A 17 -21.27 6.27 23.60
CA LEU A 17 -22.47 5.50 23.29
C LEU A 17 -22.78 4.51 24.42
N HIS A 18 -23.99 3.97 24.43
CA HIS A 18 -24.33 2.85 25.30
C HIS A 18 -23.79 1.52 24.72
N PRO A 19 -23.27 0.56 25.52
CA PRO A 19 -22.75 -0.73 25.03
C PRO A 19 -23.74 -1.51 24.14
N LYS A 20 -25.05 -1.41 24.45
CA LYS A 20 -26.13 -1.99 23.62
C LYS A 20 -26.12 -1.49 22.18
N THR A 21 -25.79 -0.21 21.95
CA THR A 21 -25.69 0.38 20.62
C THR A 21 -24.48 -0.15 19.87
N VAL A 22 -23.34 -0.31 20.55
CA VAL A 22 -22.13 -0.92 19.98
C VAL A 22 -22.41 -2.36 19.56
N LEU A 23 -23.02 -3.17 20.43
CA LEU A 23 -23.44 -4.54 20.10
C LEU A 23 -24.40 -4.59 18.91
N ARG A 24 -25.32 -3.62 18.81
CA ARG A 24 -26.23 -3.50 17.66
C ARG A 24 -25.44 -3.25 16.38
N PHE A 25 -24.50 -2.31 16.37
CA PHE A 25 -23.67 -2.04 15.19
C PHE A 25 -22.83 -3.23 14.76
N ILE A 26 -22.30 -4.01 15.72
CA ILE A 26 -21.60 -5.26 15.40
C ILE A 26 -22.54 -6.27 14.73
N ARG A 27 -23.76 -6.46 15.26
CA ARG A 27 -24.75 -7.39 14.69
C ARG A 27 -25.25 -6.96 13.31
N GLU A 28 -25.36 -5.65 13.09
CA GLU A 28 -25.75 -5.06 11.80
C GLU A 28 -24.59 -5.03 10.79
N GLY A 29 -23.38 -5.47 11.18
CA GLY A 29 -22.19 -5.44 10.31
C GLY A 29 -21.60 -4.05 10.10
N ARG A 30 -22.10 -3.02 10.81
CA ARG A 30 -21.64 -1.63 10.71
C ARG A 30 -20.35 -1.35 11.47
N LEU A 31 -20.00 -2.21 12.43
CA LEU A 31 -18.75 -2.14 13.17
C LEU A 31 -18.08 -3.52 13.13
N PRO A 32 -16.98 -3.68 12.38
CA PRO A 32 -16.20 -4.92 12.39
C PRO A 32 -15.74 -5.26 13.80
N ALA A 33 -15.95 -6.51 14.22
CA ALA A 33 -15.49 -6.99 15.52
C ALA A 33 -15.13 -8.48 15.44
N THR A 34 -14.06 -8.86 16.13
CA THR A 34 -13.65 -10.26 16.26
C THR A 34 -14.14 -10.80 17.59
N LYS A 35 -14.75 -11.99 17.58
CA LYS A 35 -15.16 -12.65 18.82
C LYS A 35 -13.98 -13.44 19.39
N VAL A 36 -13.49 -13.04 20.56
CA VAL A 36 -12.39 -13.71 21.26
C VAL A 36 -12.96 -14.31 22.54
N GLY A 37 -13.16 -15.63 22.54
CA GLY A 37 -13.90 -16.32 23.60
C GLY A 37 -15.36 -15.87 23.66
N ARG A 38 -15.78 -15.31 24.81
CA ARG A 38 -17.16 -14.82 25.03
C ARG A 38 -17.32 -13.32 24.79
N ALA A 39 -16.24 -12.60 24.49
CA ALA A 39 -16.25 -11.15 24.32
C ALA A 39 -16.00 -10.75 22.86
N TYR A 40 -16.52 -9.59 22.47
CA TYR A 40 -16.11 -8.93 21.23
C TYR A 40 -14.85 -8.10 21.48
N ARG A 41 -13.99 -8.08 20.47
CA ARG A 41 -12.77 -7.28 20.39
C ARG A 41 -12.82 -6.46 19.11
N ILE A 42 -12.62 -5.17 19.25
CA ILE A 42 -12.80 -4.18 18.18
C ILE A 42 -11.48 -3.43 18.02
N SER A 43 -11.01 -3.25 16.80
CA SER A 43 -9.77 -2.52 16.57
C SER A 43 -9.99 -1.01 16.70
N ARG A 44 -8.98 -0.27 17.16
CA ARG A 44 -9.07 1.20 17.25
C ARG A 44 -9.32 1.86 15.88
N SER A 45 -8.77 1.32 14.80
CA SER A 45 -9.01 1.81 13.44
C SER A 45 -10.48 1.68 13.05
N ASP A 46 -11.12 0.52 13.30
CA ASP A 46 -12.54 0.31 12.97
C ASP A 46 -13.46 1.28 13.75
N ILE A 47 -13.11 1.58 15.00
CA ILE A 47 -13.83 2.54 15.85
C ILE A 47 -13.69 3.95 15.29
N ASN A 48 -12.48 4.35 14.88
CA ASN A 48 -12.22 5.66 14.29
C ASN A 48 -12.93 5.82 12.94
N SER A 49 -12.93 4.79 12.09
CA SER A 49 -13.67 4.78 10.82
C SER A 49 -15.18 4.95 11.05
N LEU A 50 -15.76 4.26 12.04
CA LEU A 50 -17.17 4.43 12.41
C LEU A 50 -17.48 5.85 12.89
N ALA A 51 -16.54 6.47 13.62
CA ALA A 51 -16.66 7.85 14.10
C ALA A 51 -16.44 8.91 13.01
N GLY A 52 -16.14 8.49 11.76
CA GLY A 52 -15.80 9.41 10.67
C GLY A 52 -14.52 10.19 10.93
N ARG A 53 -13.66 9.72 11.84
CA ARG A 53 -12.35 10.32 12.05
C ARG A 53 -11.40 9.76 11.00
N PRO A 54 -10.61 10.59 10.31
CA PRO A 54 -9.50 10.07 9.51
C PRO A 54 -8.64 9.19 10.43
N GLU A 55 -8.09 8.10 9.89
CA GLU A 55 -7.05 7.35 10.59
C GLU A 55 -6.02 8.37 11.08
N GLU A 56 -5.74 8.35 12.39
CA GLU A 56 -4.73 9.23 12.98
C GLU A 56 -3.45 9.07 12.13
N GLU A 57 -2.94 10.20 11.61
CA GLU A 57 -1.70 10.21 10.84
C GLU A 57 -0.66 9.41 11.63
N PRO A 58 0.12 8.53 10.97
CA PRO A 58 0.98 7.58 11.66
C PRO A 58 1.83 8.31 12.71
N GLU A 59 1.71 7.88 13.97
CA GLU A 59 2.39 8.48 15.13
C GLU A 59 3.92 8.46 15.00
N THR A 60 4.44 7.65 14.06
CA THR A 60 5.86 7.59 13.69
C THR A 60 6.11 8.34 12.38
N PRO A 61 7.19 9.15 12.28
CA PRO A 61 7.63 9.71 11.00
C PRO A 61 7.76 8.61 9.95
N PHE A 62 7.09 8.78 8.82
CA PHE A 62 7.21 7.88 7.69
C PHE A 62 7.82 8.63 6.51
N ALA A 63 8.85 8.04 5.91
CA ALA A 63 9.40 8.53 4.66
C ALA A 63 8.57 7.98 3.50
N ARG A 64 8.21 8.85 2.56
CA ARG A 64 7.59 8.46 1.29
C ARG A 64 8.44 9.03 0.17
N VAL A 65 8.74 8.21 -0.83
CA VAL A 65 9.53 8.62 -1.99
C VAL A 65 8.67 8.60 -3.24
N THR A 66 8.90 9.58 -4.10
CA THR A 66 8.50 9.56 -5.51
C THR A 66 9.77 9.50 -6.34
N SER A 67 9.95 8.43 -7.10
CA SER A 67 11.05 8.28 -8.05
C SER A 67 10.50 8.33 -9.47
N ILE A 68 11.06 9.21 -10.30
CA ILE A 68 10.75 9.28 -11.73
C ILE A 68 11.98 8.77 -12.47
N VAL A 69 11.78 7.79 -13.35
CA VAL A 69 12.85 7.16 -14.13
C VAL A 69 12.50 7.27 -15.60
N ASP A 70 13.40 7.86 -16.37
CA ASP A 70 13.34 7.94 -17.82
C ASP A 70 14.35 6.94 -18.40
N ILE A 71 13.88 6.04 -19.26
CA ILE A 71 14.70 5.04 -19.94
C ILE A 71 14.61 5.33 -21.44
N ALA A 72 15.69 5.82 -22.02
CA ALA A 72 15.80 6.13 -23.44
C ALA A 72 16.12 4.89 -24.27
N ASN A 73 15.87 4.97 -25.58
CA ASN A 73 16.14 3.94 -26.59
C ASN A 73 15.45 2.60 -26.29
N VAL A 74 14.22 2.64 -25.79
CA VAL A 74 13.44 1.44 -25.45
C VAL A 74 12.45 1.11 -26.57
N SER A 75 12.62 -0.05 -27.20
CA SER A 75 11.64 -0.60 -28.14
C SER A 75 10.35 -1.01 -27.43
N LEU A 76 9.24 -1.14 -28.17
CA LEU A 76 7.94 -1.55 -27.62
C LEU A 76 8.03 -2.88 -26.84
N ASP A 77 8.71 -3.88 -27.41
CA ASP A 77 8.86 -5.20 -26.80
C ASP A 77 9.72 -5.17 -25.53
N GLU A 78 10.82 -4.42 -25.55
CA GLU A 78 11.67 -4.23 -24.36
C GLU A 78 10.91 -3.49 -23.26
N GLY A 79 10.17 -2.43 -23.62
CA GLY A 79 9.34 -1.68 -22.69
C GLY A 79 8.30 -2.57 -22.03
N GLN A 80 7.60 -3.39 -22.82
CA GLN A 80 6.63 -4.35 -22.30
C GLN A 80 7.28 -5.38 -21.36
N ARG A 81 8.49 -5.87 -21.69
CA ARG A 81 9.23 -6.81 -20.83
C ARG A 81 9.64 -6.18 -19.50
N ILE A 82 10.14 -4.94 -19.52
CA ILE A 82 10.51 -4.19 -18.33
C ILE A 82 9.28 -4.00 -17.43
N VAL A 83 8.20 -3.46 -17.98
CA VAL A 83 6.95 -3.22 -17.24
C VAL A 83 6.39 -4.51 -16.63
N SER A 84 6.32 -5.58 -17.43
CA SER A 84 5.83 -6.88 -16.95
C SER A 84 6.69 -7.45 -15.82
N SER A 85 8.01 -7.28 -15.90
CA SER A 85 8.94 -7.71 -14.84
C SER A 85 8.75 -6.93 -13.54
N LEU A 86 8.55 -5.61 -13.63
CA LEU A 86 8.28 -4.77 -12.47
C LEU A 86 6.94 -5.11 -11.81
N GLN A 87 5.89 -5.31 -12.62
CA GLN A 87 4.56 -5.72 -12.13
C GLN A 87 4.60 -7.10 -11.47
N ALA A 88 5.31 -8.07 -12.05
CA ALA A 88 5.49 -9.38 -11.45
C ALA A 88 6.18 -9.27 -10.07
N ALA A 89 7.18 -8.39 -9.95
CA ALA A 89 7.86 -8.14 -8.68
C ALA A 89 6.95 -7.45 -7.64
N LEU A 90 5.90 -6.73 -8.06
CA LEU A 90 4.92 -6.11 -7.17
C LEU A 90 3.90 -7.11 -6.61
N ASN A 91 3.57 -8.17 -7.35
CA ASN A 91 2.61 -9.19 -6.91
C ASN A 91 3.16 -10.15 -5.83
N GLY A 92 4.36 -9.91 -5.30
CA GLY A 92 4.95 -10.68 -4.20
C GLY A 92 4.33 -10.34 -2.83
N PRO A 93 4.44 -11.25 -1.84
CA PRO A 93 3.72 -11.17 -0.55
C PRO A 93 4.08 -10.00 0.38
N ALA A 94 4.98 -9.09 -0.04
CA ALA A 94 5.57 -8.06 0.84
C ALA A 94 5.47 -6.61 0.33
N ARG A 95 4.78 -6.32 -0.79
CA ARG A 95 4.75 -4.96 -1.39
C ARG A 95 3.35 -4.34 -1.40
N HIS A 96 2.74 -4.28 -0.22
CA HIS A 96 1.59 -3.41 0.00
C HIS A 96 2.16 -1.97 0.14
N ASP A 97 1.60 -0.99 -0.56
CA ASP A 97 2.01 0.43 -0.60
C ASP A 97 3.05 0.89 -1.64
N ILE A 98 3.19 0.21 -2.79
CA ILE A 98 3.77 0.83 -4.00
C ILE A 98 2.69 1.13 -5.03
N GLN A 99 2.75 2.34 -5.57
CA GLN A 99 2.10 2.73 -6.83
C GLN A 99 3.17 2.83 -7.92
N LEU A 100 2.97 2.13 -9.02
CA LEU A 100 3.80 2.21 -10.22
C LEU A 100 2.93 2.72 -11.37
N GLN A 101 3.30 3.86 -11.94
CA GLN A 101 2.72 4.38 -13.17
C GLN A 101 3.76 4.31 -14.29
N THR A 102 3.32 4.02 -15.50
CA THR A 102 4.20 3.82 -16.66
C THR A 102 3.64 4.55 -17.86
N ALA A 103 4.51 5.21 -18.63
CA ALA A 103 4.16 5.80 -19.92
C ALA A 103 5.27 5.48 -20.93
N HIS A 104 4.91 4.91 -22.08
CA HIS A 104 5.86 4.61 -23.15
C HIS A 104 5.54 5.50 -24.35
N ASP A 105 6.46 6.41 -24.67
CA ASP A 105 6.47 7.13 -25.93
C ASP A 105 7.23 6.29 -26.96
N VAL A 106 6.49 5.65 -27.85
CA VAL A 106 7.05 4.76 -28.89
C VAL A 106 7.76 5.58 -29.97
N GLU A 107 7.30 6.80 -30.26
CA GLU A 107 7.92 7.66 -31.28
C GLU A 107 9.29 8.18 -30.81
N GLN A 108 9.38 8.57 -29.53
CA GLN A 108 10.63 9.07 -28.92
C GLN A 108 11.49 7.96 -28.30
N HIS A 109 11.06 6.70 -28.40
CA HIS A 109 11.70 5.53 -27.78
C HIS A 109 12.01 5.77 -26.29
N LEU A 110 11.06 6.35 -25.56
CA LEU A 110 11.23 6.76 -24.17
C LEU A 110 10.20 6.06 -23.27
N LEU A 111 10.69 5.33 -22.27
CA LEU A 111 9.86 4.74 -21.23
C LEU A 111 10.02 5.53 -19.93
N LYS A 112 8.92 6.12 -19.44
CA LYS A 112 8.83 6.81 -18.16
C LYS A 112 8.16 5.93 -17.12
N LEU A 113 8.77 5.85 -15.95
CA LEU A 113 8.26 5.14 -14.78
C LEU A 113 8.15 6.11 -13.61
N ILE A 114 7.02 6.07 -12.91
CA ILE A 114 6.78 6.84 -11.68
C ILE A 114 6.49 5.84 -10.57
N ILE A 115 7.37 5.79 -9.57
CA ILE A 115 7.30 4.87 -8.43
C ILE A 115 7.01 5.69 -7.18
N ILE A 116 5.93 5.40 -6.48
CA ILE A 116 5.55 6.10 -5.26
C ILE A 116 5.29 5.11 -4.14
N GLY A 117 5.98 5.24 -3.01
CA GLY A 117 5.83 4.33 -1.88
C GLY A 117 6.89 4.49 -0.81
N ALA A 118 7.07 3.45 0.01
CA ALA A 118 8.14 3.37 1.00
C ALA A 118 9.53 3.30 0.32
N PRO A 119 10.56 3.99 0.85
CA PRO A 119 11.90 4.02 0.26
C PRO A 119 12.50 2.64 -0.03
N ASP A 120 12.41 1.69 0.90
CA ASP A 120 13.01 0.35 0.73
C ASP A 120 12.37 -0.42 -0.42
N ASN A 121 11.05 -0.34 -0.53
CA ASN A 121 10.32 -0.98 -1.62
C ASN A 121 10.65 -0.33 -2.96
N ALA A 122 10.74 1.01 -3.01
CA ALA A 122 11.11 1.74 -4.23
C ALA A 122 12.55 1.41 -4.64
N GLY A 123 13.49 1.40 -3.69
CA GLY A 123 14.88 1.02 -3.91
C GLY A 123 15.03 -0.41 -4.46
N ALA A 124 14.20 -1.34 -4.00
CA ALA A 124 14.18 -2.70 -4.54
C ALA A 124 13.74 -2.75 -6.02
N LEU A 125 12.78 -1.92 -6.44
CA LEU A 125 12.40 -1.80 -7.86
C LEU A 125 13.49 -1.13 -8.69
N LEU A 126 14.08 -0.04 -8.19
CA LEU A 126 15.19 0.65 -8.86
C LEU A 126 16.39 -0.29 -9.06
N SER A 127 16.66 -1.16 -8.08
CA SER A 127 17.70 -2.19 -8.19
C SER A 127 17.40 -3.22 -9.29
N LEU A 128 16.13 -3.59 -9.51
CA LEU A 128 15.75 -4.45 -10.64
C LEU A 128 15.96 -3.75 -11.99
N LEU A 129 15.64 -2.45 -12.08
CA LEU A 129 15.86 -1.66 -13.29
C LEU A 129 17.34 -1.61 -13.70
N SER A 130 18.25 -1.59 -12.72
CA SER A 130 19.70 -1.59 -13.00
C SER A 130 20.17 -2.80 -13.82
N LYS A 131 19.41 -3.91 -13.83
CA LYS A 131 19.72 -5.10 -14.63
C LYS A 131 19.45 -4.86 -16.11
N PHE A 132 18.35 -4.18 -16.44
CA PHE A 132 17.98 -3.87 -17.83
C PHE A 132 18.90 -2.81 -18.46
N SER A 133 19.46 -1.90 -17.66
CA SER A 133 20.40 -0.89 -18.14
C SER A 133 21.78 -1.43 -18.53
N LYS A 134 22.14 -2.65 -18.09
CA LYS A 134 23.46 -3.25 -18.38
C LYS A 134 23.48 -4.09 -19.66
N ASP A 135 22.33 -4.63 -20.05
CA ASP A 135 22.21 -5.53 -21.21
C ASP A 135 22.21 -4.80 -22.57
N GLY A 136 22.09 -3.47 -22.59
CA GLY A 136 22.13 -2.66 -23.82
C GLY A 136 23.53 -2.24 -24.30
N SER A 137 24.61 -2.71 -23.65
CA SER A 137 25.99 -2.32 -23.97
C SER A 137 26.74 -3.29 -24.90
N GLY A 138 26.03 -4.12 -25.66
CA GLY A 138 26.64 -5.07 -26.58
C GLY A 138 25.89 -5.22 -27.89
N GLN A 139 26.28 -4.45 -28.91
CA GLN A 139 26.91 -5.02 -30.11
C GLN A 139 27.53 -3.92 -31.00
N PRO A 140 28.70 -4.20 -31.63
CA PRO A 140 29.46 -3.29 -32.48
C PRO A 140 28.86 -3.09 -33.88
#